data_AF-A0A1U8N3V5-F1
#
_entry.id   AF-A0A1U8N3V5-F1
#
_cell.length_a   1.000
_cell.length_b   1.000
_cell.length_c   1.000
_cell.angle_alpha   90.00
_cell.angle_beta   90.00
_cell.angle_gamma   90.00
#
_symmetry.space_group_name_H-M   'P 1'
#
loop_
_entity.id
_entity.type
_entity.pdbx_description
1 polymer ?
#
loop_
_entity_poly.entity_id
_entity_poly.type
_entity_poly.pdbx_seq_one_letter_code
_entity_poly.pdbx_strand_id
1 'polypeptide(L)'
;MFSSKSSSAADMIKPRTYDVFLSFRGKDTRDGFVSYLYKDLCRKNIETFIDDEELRKGDEISGALLTAIQGSRVSVIVFSKDYASSKWCLAELVKIMDCNKWVVPVFYGVDPRDIRNQTGSFAEAFAKHEENFKHELEKVKTWRTALTAAGKLSGWDSQVTRPESRLIDEIVDDILKKLNRGTSNAYLKGLVGIHRRMEQVMSLIQVGFPDVRRLGIWGMGGTGKTTLAEAIFHHISNGFQSCYFLANVRESEEHGRLFQLRQEFLSTIMEDENLNISTPTIGAGFLKDRLSRKMVLIVCDDVSNSSQLEFLFKGINQLCPGSRVIVTTRNKQVLIQNDIDLIYEMEKLDEDESLQLFCQRAFKSNYPTGYRLELSKMVLSVADGNPLAIKVVGSSLYGKDKTYQESTVKKLKQGRTETM
;
A
#
# COMPACT_ATOMS: atom_id res chain seq x y z
N MET A 1 15.33 -19.17 -25.85
CA MET A 1 15.73 -18.26 -24.76
C MET A 1 14.54 -17.38 -24.43
N PHE A 2 13.84 -17.68 -23.35
CA PHE A 2 12.67 -16.91 -22.92
C PHE A 2 13.14 -15.65 -22.19
N SER A 3 12.78 -14.49 -22.73
CA SER A 3 12.92 -13.20 -22.04
C SER A 3 11.72 -13.04 -21.10
N SER A 4 11.95 -13.26 -19.81
CA SER A 4 11.03 -12.90 -18.75
C SER A 4 10.99 -11.37 -18.64
N LYS A 5 9.89 -10.76 -19.10
CA LYS A 5 9.63 -9.35 -18.84
C LYS A 5 9.43 -9.17 -17.34
N SER A 6 10.34 -8.45 -16.70
CA SER A 6 10.16 -7.97 -15.34
C SER A 6 8.94 -7.06 -15.29
N SER A 7 7.98 -7.39 -14.43
CA SER A 7 6.92 -6.48 -14.02
C SER A 7 7.59 -5.31 -13.31
N SER A 8 7.72 -4.17 -14.00
CA SER A 8 8.49 -3.03 -13.54
C SER A 8 7.80 -2.34 -12.36
N ALA A 9 8.54 -2.08 -11.29
CA ALA A 9 8.15 -1.30 -10.12
C ALA A 9 7.49 0.06 -10.45
N ALA A 10 7.66 0.56 -11.68
CA ALA A 10 7.07 1.80 -12.20
C ALA A 10 5.52 1.81 -12.25
N ASP A 11 4.85 0.66 -12.38
CA ASP A 11 3.37 0.62 -12.40
C ASP A 11 2.74 0.82 -11.00
N MET A 12 3.54 0.78 -9.92
CA MET A 12 3.05 0.90 -8.54
C MET A 12 2.87 2.36 -8.06
N ILE A 13 3.28 3.37 -8.85
CA ILE A 13 3.33 4.78 -8.42
C ILE A 13 2.60 5.67 -9.43
N LYS A 14 1.28 5.46 -9.60
CA LYS A 14 0.42 6.43 -10.29
C LYS A 14 -0.46 7.20 -9.29
N PRO A 15 -0.72 8.49 -9.50
CA PRO A 15 -1.64 9.25 -8.67
C PRO A 15 -3.03 8.62 -8.68
N ARG A 16 -3.55 8.29 -7.49
CA ARG A 16 -4.89 7.70 -7.34
C ARG A 16 -5.98 8.73 -7.63
N THR A 17 -6.93 8.38 -8.49
CA THR A 17 -8.04 9.25 -8.94
C THR A 17 -9.39 8.90 -8.33
N TYR A 18 -9.62 7.64 -7.95
CA TYR A 18 -10.88 7.14 -7.38
C TYR A 18 -10.61 6.23 -6.18
N ASP A 19 -11.57 6.11 -5.26
CA ASP A 19 -11.54 5.12 -4.19
C ASP A 19 -12.00 3.75 -4.70
N VAL A 20 -13.09 3.72 -5.47
CA VAL A 20 -13.71 2.48 -5.96
C VAL A 20 -13.82 2.48 -7.49
N PHE A 21 -13.54 1.34 -8.12
CA PHE A 21 -13.90 1.05 -9.51
C PHE A 21 -15.01 0.00 -9.54
N LEU A 22 -16.16 0.31 -10.16
CA LEU A 22 -17.25 -0.64 -10.36
C LEU A 22 -17.17 -1.25 -11.77
N SER A 23 -16.92 -2.56 -11.85
CA SER A 23 -17.03 -3.35 -13.08
C SER A 23 -18.30 -4.16 -13.05
N PHE A 24 -19.14 -4.02 -14.07
CA PHE A 24 -20.45 -4.66 -14.12
C PHE A 24 -20.96 -4.71 -15.55
N ARG A 25 -21.97 -5.55 -15.78
CA ARG A 25 -22.67 -5.58 -17.07
C ARG A 25 -23.77 -4.52 -17.08
N GLY A 26 -23.57 -3.47 -17.88
CA GLY A 26 -24.51 -2.33 -17.93
C GLY A 26 -25.96 -2.74 -18.17
N LYS A 27 -26.18 -3.60 -19.17
CA LYS A 27 -27.53 -4.07 -19.54
C LYS A 27 -28.27 -4.83 -18.44
N ASP A 28 -27.56 -5.40 -17.47
CA ASP A 28 -28.13 -6.32 -16.49
C ASP A 28 -28.45 -5.60 -15.18
N THR A 29 -27.55 -4.70 -14.73
CA THR A 29 -27.56 -4.23 -13.33
C THR A 29 -27.47 -2.72 -13.17
N ARG A 30 -27.28 -1.95 -14.25
CA ARG A 30 -27.03 -0.50 -14.19
C ARG A 30 -28.11 0.27 -13.42
N ASP A 31 -29.34 0.23 -13.91
CA ASP A 31 -30.46 1.01 -13.36
C ASP A 31 -31.11 0.33 -12.14
N GLY A 32 -30.64 -0.87 -11.80
CA GLY A 32 -31.04 -1.63 -10.61
C GLY A 32 -29.96 -1.57 -9.54
N PHE A 33 -29.49 -2.74 -9.13
CA PHE A 33 -28.53 -2.95 -8.05
C PHE A 33 -27.33 -2.00 -8.06
N VAL A 34 -26.69 -1.79 -9.22
CA VAL A 34 -25.48 -0.95 -9.31
C VAL A 34 -25.80 0.52 -9.05
N SER A 35 -26.94 1.04 -9.51
CA SER A 35 -27.34 2.43 -9.22
C SER A 35 -27.51 2.68 -7.72
N TYR A 36 -28.08 1.72 -6.98
CA TYR A 36 -28.26 1.82 -5.54
C TYR A 36 -26.94 1.66 -4.78
N LEU A 37 -26.09 0.70 -5.19
CA LEU A 37 -24.75 0.55 -4.63
C LEU A 37 -23.92 1.82 -4.83
N TYR A 38 -23.93 2.39 -6.04
CA TYR A 38 -23.24 3.64 -6.34
C TYR A 38 -23.77 4.79 -5.48
N LYS A 39 -25.10 4.92 -5.36
CA LYS A 39 -25.74 5.94 -4.51
C LYS A 39 -25.29 5.85 -3.05
N ASP A 40 -25.19 4.64 -2.49
CA ASP A 40 -24.79 4.46 -1.10
C ASP A 40 -23.29 4.66 -0.88
N LEU A 41 -22.44 4.31 -1.85
CA LEU A 41 -21.03 4.70 -1.86
C LEU A 41 -20.89 6.24 -1.86
N CYS A 42 -21.65 6.94 -2.71
CA CYS A 42 -21.66 8.41 -2.74
C CYS A 42 -22.15 9.02 -1.42
N ARG A 43 -23.19 8.45 -0.79
CA ARG A 43 -23.69 8.89 0.53
C ARG A 43 -22.63 8.79 1.63
N LYS A 44 -21.67 7.87 1.49
CA LYS A 44 -20.52 7.71 2.39
C LYS A 44 -19.29 8.53 1.97
N ASN A 45 -19.43 9.43 0.98
CA ASN A 45 -18.34 10.22 0.39
C ASN A 45 -17.20 9.36 -0.18
N ILE A 46 -17.53 8.23 -0.80
CA ILE A 46 -16.55 7.37 -1.47
C ILE A 46 -16.51 7.71 -2.96
N GLU A 47 -15.38 8.22 -3.42
CA GLU A 47 -15.20 8.63 -4.81
C GLU A 47 -15.17 7.38 -5.71
N THR A 48 -16.21 7.19 -6.52
CA THR A 48 -16.44 5.93 -7.23
C THR A 48 -16.47 6.16 -8.73
N PHE A 49 -15.60 5.47 -9.45
CA PHE A 49 -15.69 5.36 -10.90
C PHE A 49 -16.72 4.28 -11.25
N ILE A 50 -17.81 4.70 -11.90
CA ILE A 50 -18.77 3.79 -12.51
C ILE A 50 -18.38 3.62 -13.97
N ASP A 51 -18.16 2.38 -14.37
CA ASP A 51 -17.96 2.13 -15.78
C ASP A 51 -19.26 2.27 -16.58
N ASP A 52 -19.20 3.01 -17.68
CA ASP A 52 -20.30 3.18 -18.61
C ASP A 52 -19.99 2.50 -19.95
N GLU A 53 -20.31 1.22 -20.04
CA GLU A 53 -20.15 0.44 -21.27
C GLU A 53 -20.95 1.02 -22.47
N GLU A 54 -22.05 1.74 -22.23
CA GLU A 54 -22.95 2.23 -23.28
C GLU A 54 -22.41 3.48 -24.00
N LEU A 55 -21.49 4.20 -23.36
CA LEU A 55 -20.84 5.38 -23.93
C LEU A 55 -19.53 5.07 -24.68
N ARG A 56 -19.09 3.81 -24.72
CA ARG A 56 -17.81 3.41 -25.33
C ARG A 56 -17.89 3.29 -26.85
N LYS A 57 -16.85 3.78 -27.54
CA LYS A 57 -16.61 3.57 -28.98
C LYS A 57 -15.26 2.86 -29.18
N GLY A 58 -15.21 1.81 -30.01
CA GLY A 58 -13.99 1.06 -30.34
C GLY A 58 -13.94 -0.34 -29.71
N ASP A 59 -12.77 -1.00 -29.77
CA ASP A 59 -12.55 -2.37 -29.29
C ASP A 59 -11.49 -2.48 -28.17
N GLU A 60 -10.81 -1.38 -27.82
CA GLU A 60 -9.71 -1.33 -26.83
C GLU A 60 -10.05 -0.51 -25.58
N ILE A 61 -9.60 -0.97 -24.42
CA ILE A 61 -9.76 -0.26 -23.13
C ILE A 61 -9.11 1.12 -23.26
N SER A 62 -9.91 2.18 -23.14
CA SER A 62 -9.39 3.54 -23.26
C SER A 62 -8.31 3.80 -22.19
N GLY A 63 -7.32 4.65 -22.51
CA GLY A 63 -6.25 4.99 -21.55
C GLY A 63 -6.78 5.57 -20.24
N ALA A 64 -7.89 6.31 -20.29
CA ALA A 64 -8.57 6.86 -19.12
C ALA A 64 -9.17 5.75 -18.22
N LEU A 65 -9.75 4.72 -18.83
CA LEU A 65 -10.33 3.58 -18.12
C LEU A 65 -9.25 2.69 -17.49
N LEU A 66 -8.14 2.42 -18.20
CA LEU A 66 -6.98 1.76 -17.60
C LEU A 66 -6.46 2.54 -16.38
N THR A 67 -6.44 3.87 -16.48
CA THR A 67 -6.02 4.75 -15.41
C THR A 67 -7.00 4.71 -14.24
N ALA A 68 -8.31 4.67 -14.49
CA ALA A 68 -9.32 4.50 -13.44
C ALA A 68 -9.19 3.14 -12.75
N ILE A 69 -9.02 2.05 -13.50
CA ILE A 69 -8.77 0.72 -12.93
C ILE A 69 -7.52 0.75 -12.06
N GLN A 70 -6.37 1.14 -12.61
CA GLN A 70 -5.10 1.15 -11.88
C GLN A 70 -5.09 2.14 -10.69
N GLY A 71 -5.80 3.25 -10.82
CA GLY A 71 -5.87 4.33 -9.83
C GLY A 71 -6.83 4.06 -8.67
N SER A 72 -7.77 3.13 -8.82
CA SER A 72 -8.74 2.79 -7.77
C SER A 72 -8.16 1.89 -6.68
N ARG A 73 -8.62 2.11 -5.43
CA ARG A 73 -8.17 1.40 -4.23
C ARG A 73 -8.87 0.06 -4.03
N VAL A 74 -10.15 0.02 -4.41
CA VAL A 74 -10.98 -1.18 -4.40
C VAL A 74 -11.61 -1.34 -5.78
N SER A 75 -11.65 -2.55 -6.30
CA SER A 75 -12.44 -2.89 -7.47
C SER A 75 -13.58 -3.82 -7.06
N VAL A 76 -14.82 -3.39 -7.30
CA VAL A 76 -16.00 -4.22 -7.11
C VAL A 76 -16.38 -4.80 -8.46
N ILE A 77 -16.56 -6.11 -8.52
CA ILE A 77 -16.98 -6.80 -9.74
C ILE A 77 -18.37 -7.36 -9.48
N VAL A 78 -19.38 -6.82 -10.16
CA VAL A 78 -20.76 -7.29 -10.06
C VAL A 78 -21.00 -8.28 -11.19
N PHE A 79 -20.88 -9.56 -10.85
CA PHE A 79 -21.18 -10.65 -11.76
C PHE A 79 -22.68 -10.87 -11.84
N SER A 80 -23.23 -10.65 -13.04
CA SER A 80 -24.60 -10.97 -13.44
C SER A 80 -24.63 -12.14 -14.42
N LYS A 81 -25.84 -12.61 -14.75
CA LYS A 81 -26.07 -13.76 -15.63
C LYS A 81 -25.34 -13.64 -16.97
N ASP A 82 -25.34 -12.44 -17.57
CA ASP A 82 -24.77 -12.20 -18.90
C ASP A 82 -23.45 -11.43 -18.85
N TYR A 83 -22.79 -11.34 -17.69
CA TYR A 83 -21.51 -10.64 -17.53
C TYR A 83 -20.45 -11.10 -18.52
N ALA A 84 -20.24 -12.41 -18.64
CA ALA A 84 -19.24 -12.98 -19.55
C ALA A 84 -19.59 -12.83 -21.03
N SER A 85 -20.81 -12.41 -21.39
CA SER A 85 -21.12 -12.09 -22.79
C SER A 85 -20.41 -10.81 -23.28
N SER A 86 -20.02 -9.92 -22.36
CA SER A 86 -19.35 -8.66 -22.69
C SER A 86 -17.83 -8.87 -22.74
N LYS A 87 -17.25 -8.65 -23.94
CA LYS A 87 -15.79 -8.59 -24.12
C LYS A 87 -15.13 -7.51 -23.25
N TRP A 88 -15.86 -6.44 -22.95
CA TRP A 88 -15.40 -5.31 -22.16
C TRP A 88 -15.29 -5.67 -20.68
N CYS A 89 -16.37 -6.19 -20.08
CA CYS A 89 -16.35 -6.75 -18.73
C CYS A 89 -15.21 -7.76 -18.52
N LEU A 90 -14.96 -8.63 -19.50
CA LEU A 90 -13.87 -9.62 -19.43
C LEU A 90 -12.48 -9.00 -19.53
N ALA A 91 -12.30 -7.97 -20.38
CA ALA A 91 -11.03 -7.28 -20.51
C ALA A 91 -10.70 -6.44 -19.26
N GLU A 92 -11.69 -5.76 -18.68
CA GLU A 92 -11.55 -5.08 -17.38
C GLU A 92 -11.18 -6.03 -16.27
N LEU A 93 -11.87 -7.17 -16.20
CA LEU A 93 -11.62 -8.20 -15.20
C LEU A 93 -10.15 -8.63 -15.20
N VAL A 94 -9.57 -8.90 -16.37
CA VAL A 94 -8.14 -9.21 -16.49
C VAL A 94 -7.29 -8.09 -15.87
N LYS A 95 -7.56 -6.84 -16.24
CA LYS A 95 -6.79 -5.70 -15.72
C LYS A 95 -6.97 -5.47 -14.23
N ILE A 96 -8.16 -5.72 -13.69
CA ILE A 96 -8.43 -5.66 -12.25
C ILE A 96 -7.60 -6.72 -11.53
N MET A 97 -7.59 -7.95 -12.03
CA MET A 97 -6.86 -9.07 -11.43
C MET A 97 -5.34 -8.93 -11.54
N ASP A 98 -4.84 -8.21 -12.54
CA ASP A 98 -3.42 -7.88 -12.69
C ASP A 98 -2.94 -6.81 -11.69
N CYS A 99 -3.85 -6.08 -11.04
CA CYS A 99 -3.51 -5.01 -10.12
C CYS A 99 -3.41 -5.49 -8.67
N ASN A 100 -2.44 -4.97 -7.92
CA ASN A 100 -2.32 -5.23 -6.48
C ASN A 100 -3.25 -4.32 -5.65
N LYS A 101 -4.54 -4.68 -5.55
CA LYS A 101 -5.57 -3.94 -4.82
C LYS A 101 -6.66 -4.85 -4.27
N TRP A 102 -7.56 -4.30 -3.46
CA TRP A 102 -8.71 -5.05 -2.98
C TRP A 102 -9.69 -5.33 -4.12
N VAL A 103 -10.06 -6.59 -4.29
CA VAL A 103 -11.09 -7.02 -5.24
C VAL A 103 -12.27 -7.57 -4.44
N VAL A 104 -13.47 -7.05 -4.69
CA VAL A 104 -14.71 -7.43 -4.03
C VAL A 104 -15.67 -8.02 -5.08
N PRO A 105 -15.74 -9.35 -5.21
CA PRO A 105 -16.74 -9.99 -6.05
C PRO A 105 -18.14 -9.85 -5.45
N VAL A 106 -19.12 -9.55 -6.29
CA VAL A 106 -20.55 -9.58 -5.95
C VAL A 106 -21.24 -10.50 -6.95
N PHE A 107 -21.79 -11.62 -6.46
CA PHE A 107 -22.51 -12.62 -7.23
C PHE A 107 -24.00 -12.28 -7.23
N TYR A 108 -24.40 -11.49 -8.24
CA TYR A 108 -25.75 -10.94 -8.35
C TYR A 108 -26.64 -11.81 -9.24
N GLY A 109 -27.61 -12.52 -8.63
CA GLY A 109 -28.50 -13.44 -9.33
C GLY A 109 -27.82 -14.66 -9.94
N VAL A 110 -26.58 -14.96 -9.57
CA VAL A 110 -25.76 -16.06 -10.11
C VAL A 110 -25.09 -16.86 -9.01
N ASP A 111 -24.85 -18.15 -9.25
CA ASP A 111 -24.11 -19.00 -8.33
C ASP A 111 -22.58 -18.77 -8.50
N PRO A 112 -21.82 -18.50 -7.43
CA PRO A 112 -20.36 -18.38 -7.50
C PRO A 112 -19.67 -19.57 -8.18
N ARG A 113 -20.24 -20.78 -8.08
CA ARG A 113 -19.73 -21.99 -8.73
C ARG A 113 -19.80 -21.90 -10.24
N ASP A 114 -20.83 -21.27 -10.80
CA ASP A 114 -20.96 -21.09 -12.24
C ASP A 114 -19.88 -20.17 -12.81
N ILE A 115 -19.44 -19.20 -12.02
CA ILE A 115 -18.34 -18.29 -12.39
C ILE A 115 -17.01 -19.03 -12.32
N ARG A 116 -16.75 -19.66 -11.17
CA ARG A 116 -15.48 -20.36 -10.90
C ARG A 116 -15.23 -21.49 -11.88
N ASN A 117 -16.27 -22.24 -12.24
CA ASN A 117 -16.17 -23.40 -13.12
C ASN A 117 -16.57 -23.08 -14.57
N GLN A 118 -17.01 -21.84 -14.86
CA GLN A 118 -17.55 -21.41 -16.15
C GLN A 118 -18.66 -22.35 -16.68
N THR A 119 -19.68 -22.60 -15.86
CA THR A 119 -20.86 -23.41 -16.21
C THR A 119 -22.09 -22.53 -16.47
N GLY A 120 -23.18 -23.11 -16.99
CA GLY A 120 -24.42 -22.38 -17.28
C GLY A 120 -24.23 -21.29 -18.34
N SER A 121 -24.78 -20.09 -18.10
CA SER A 121 -24.70 -18.96 -19.02
C SER A 121 -23.27 -18.52 -19.34
N PHE A 122 -22.34 -18.72 -18.40
CA PHE A 122 -20.92 -18.43 -18.61
C PHE A 122 -20.30 -19.37 -19.63
N ALA A 123 -20.67 -20.66 -19.62
CA ALA A 123 -20.20 -21.63 -20.61
C ALA A 123 -20.64 -21.24 -22.04
N GLU A 124 -21.92 -20.87 -22.19
CA GLU A 124 -22.49 -20.44 -23.46
C GLU A 124 -21.82 -19.17 -23.99
N ALA A 125 -21.56 -18.21 -23.10
CA ALA A 125 -20.84 -16.98 -23.46
C ALA A 125 -19.42 -17.27 -23.95
N PHE A 126 -18.67 -18.14 -23.26
CA PHE A 126 -17.33 -18.50 -23.71
C PHE A 126 -17.31 -19.31 -25.00
N ALA A 127 -18.28 -20.20 -25.24
CA ALA A 127 -18.38 -20.90 -26.52
C ALA A 127 -18.51 -19.92 -27.69
N LYS A 128 -19.31 -18.86 -27.53
CA LYS A 128 -19.44 -17.78 -28.52
C LYS A 128 -18.13 -16.99 -28.69
N HIS A 129 -17.43 -16.69 -27.60
CA HIS A 129 -16.13 -16.00 -27.68
C HIS A 129 -15.05 -16.85 -28.34
N GLU A 130 -14.99 -18.15 -28.07
CA GLU A 130 -14.07 -19.08 -28.73
C GLU A 130 -14.33 -19.13 -30.24
N GLU A 131 -15.60 -19.03 -30.65
CA GLU A 131 -15.95 -18.92 -32.06
C GLU A 131 -15.59 -17.56 -32.68
N ASN A 132 -15.90 -16.46 -32.00
CA ASN A 132 -15.64 -15.12 -32.50
C ASN A 132 -14.14 -14.77 -32.52
N PHE A 133 -13.36 -15.37 -31.62
CA PHE A 133 -11.92 -15.15 -31.44
C PHE A 133 -11.13 -16.42 -31.79
N LYS A 134 -11.55 -17.19 -32.80
CA LYS A 134 -10.86 -18.41 -33.28
C LYS A 134 -9.36 -18.20 -33.55
N HIS A 135 -8.95 -16.98 -33.90
CA HIS A 135 -7.54 -16.60 -34.15
C HIS A 135 -6.82 -15.95 -32.95
N GLU A 136 -7.52 -15.71 -31.83
CA GLU A 136 -7.00 -15.08 -30.61
C GLU A 136 -7.34 -15.93 -29.35
N LEU A 137 -7.27 -17.26 -29.44
CA LEU A 137 -7.68 -18.16 -28.35
C LEU A 137 -6.93 -17.91 -27.03
N GLU A 138 -5.69 -17.43 -27.06
CA GLU A 138 -4.94 -17.05 -25.85
C GLU A 138 -5.60 -15.92 -25.05
N LYS A 139 -6.29 -15.00 -25.74
CA LYS A 139 -7.05 -13.92 -25.10
C LYS A 139 -8.25 -14.49 -24.33
N VAL A 140 -8.96 -15.44 -24.95
CA VAL A 140 -10.09 -16.13 -24.32
C VAL A 140 -9.63 -16.96 -23.13
N LYS A 141 -8.48 -17.64 -23.22
CA LYS A 141 -7.86 -18.34 -22.09
C LYS A 141 -7.57 -17.39 -20.94
N THR A 142 -7.00 -16.21 -21.23
CA THR A 142 -6.71 -15.18 -20.22
C THR A 142 -7.99 -14.74 -19.50
N TRP A 143 -9.09 -14.54 -20.23
CA TRP A 143 -10.40 -14.24 -19.65
C TRP A 143 -10.92 -15.35 -18.74
N ARG A 144 -10.83 -16.62 -19.18
CA ARG A 144 -11.22 -17.79 -18.37
C ARG A 144 -10.41 -17.87 -17.08
N THR A 145 -9.09 -17.65 -17.14
CA THR A 145 -8.20 -17.66 -15.97
C THR A 145 -8.57 -16.56 -14.98
N ALA A 146 -8.78 -15.32 -15.45
CA ALA A 146 -9.16 -14.21 -14.60
C ALA A 146 -10.53 -14.43 -13.93
N LEU A 147 -11.50 -14.96 -14.67
CA LEU A 147 -12.82 -15.30 -14.14
C LEU A 147 -12.76 -16.42 -13.08
N THR A 148 -11.97 -17.46 -13.34
CA THR A 148 -11.71 -18.53 -12.38
C THR A 148 -11.07 -17.98 -11.09
N ALA A 149 -10.09 -17.09 -11.22
CA ALA A 149 -9.41 -16.49 -10.09
C ALA A 149 -10.35 -15.59 -9.28
N ALA A 150 -11.12 -14.71 -9.94
CA ALA A 150 -12.10 -13.85 -9.29
C ALA A 150 -13.23 -14.65 -8.60
N GLY A 151 -13.70 -15.74 -9.22
CA GLY A 151 -14.70 -16.64 -8.62
C GLY A 151 -14.19 -17.47 -7.43
N LYS A 152 -12.88 -17.49 -7.17
CA LYS A 152 -12.28 -18.10 -5.96
C LYS A 152 -12.15 -17.11 -4.80
N LEU A 153 -12.26 -15.81 -5.06
CA LEU A 153 -12.18 -14.80 -4.03
C LEU A 153 -13.44 -14.84 -3.16
N SER A 154 -13.28 -14.55 -1.87
CA SER A 154 -14.41 -14.32 -0.97
C SER A 154 -15.15 -13.05 -1.40
N GLY A 155 -16.45 -13.18 -1.61
CA GLY A 155 -17.30 -12.09 -2.07
C GLY A 155 -18.71 -12.20 -1.50
N TRP A 156 -19.62 -11.40 -2.06
CA TRP A 156 -20.99 -11.27 -1.58
C TRP A 156 -21.97 -11.98 -2.51
N ASP A 157 -22.80 -12.86 -1.97
CA ASP A 157 -23.80 -13.60 -2.73
C ASP A 157 -25.21 -13.05 -2.45
N SER A 158 -25.85 -12.52 -3.49
CA SER A 158 -27.21 -11.96 -3.42
C SER A 158 -28.31 -12.99 -3.14
N GLN A 159 -28.02 -14.28 -3.28
CA GLN A 159 -28.93 -15.36 -2.91
C GLN A 159 -28.85 -15.68 -1.41
N VAL A 160 -27.71 -15.39 -0.78
CA VAL A 160 -27.45 -15.63 0.64
C VAL A 160 -27.78 -14.40 1.48
N THR A 161 -27.25 -13.24 1.11
CA THR A 161 -27.46 -11.98 1.84
C THR A 161 -28.64 -11.24 1.25
N ARG A 162 -29.75 -11.26 1.98
CA ARG A 162 -31.03 -10.62 1.59
C ARG A 162 -31.63 -9.84 2.77
N PRO A 163 -32.46 -8.82 2.51
CA PRO A 163 -32.85 -8.26 1.20
C PRO A 163 -31.71 -7.51 0.50
N GLU A 164 -31.92 -7.10 -0.75
CA GLU A 164 -30.90 -6.42 -1.57
C GLU A 164 -30.35 -5.15 -0.90
N SER A 165 -31.17 -4.40 -0.16
CA SER A 165 -30.71 -3.23 0.62
C SER A 165 -29.67 -3.61 1.67
N ARG A 166 -29.87 -4.73 2.40
CA ARG A 166 -28.90 -5.22 3.38
C ARG A 166 -27.60 -5.66 2.70
N LEU A 167 -27.70 -6.32 1.56
CA LEU A 167 -26.53 -6.69 0.76
C LEU A 167 -25.70 -5.46 0.40
N ILE A 168 -26.35 -4.38 -0.04
CA ILE A 168 -25.67 -3.11 -0.36
C ILE A 168 -25.00 -2.54 0.89
N ASP A 169 -25.71 -2.45 2.02
CA ASP A 169 -25.13 -1.93 3.28
C ASP A 169 -23.86 -2.69 3.68
N GLU A 170 -23.91 -4.03 3.64
CA GLU A 170 -22.78 -4.90 4.00
C GLU A 170 -21.59 -4.75 3.02
N ILE A 171 -21.87 -4.63 1.71
CA ILE A 171 -20.84 -4.35 0.70
C ILE A 171 -20.19 -3.00 0.96
N VAL A 172 -20.97 -1.94 1.23
CA VAL A 172 -20.47 -0.60 1.48
C VAL A 172 -19.62 -0.55 2.74
N ASP A 173 -20.05 -1.21 3.82
CA ASP A 173 -19.28 -1.31 5.06
C ASP A 173 -17.98 -2.11 4.90
N ASP A 174 -18.00 -3.18 4.11
CA ASP A 174 -16.81 -3.95 3.75
C ASP A 174 -15.82 -3.11 2.92
N ILE A 175 -16.32 -2.36 1.94
CA ILE A 175 -15.52 -1.41 1.16
C ILE A 175 -14.93 -0.34 2.08
N LEU A 176 -15.71 0.26 2.97
CA LEU A 176 -15.22 1.24 3.95
C LEU A 176 -14.10 0.67 4.83
N LYS A 177 -14.27 -0.55 5.36
CA LYS A 177 -13.23 -1.23 6.14
C LYS A 177 -11.95 -1.43 5.31
N LYS A 178 -12.08 -1.85 4.05
CA LYS A 178 -10.94 -2.02 3.14
C LYS A 178 -10.25 -0.69 2.80
N LEU A 179 -11.01 0.37 2.57
CA LEU A 179 -10.50 1.73 2.34
C LEU A 179 -9.81 2.29 3.61
N ASN A 180 -10.32 1.98 4.80
CA ASN A 180 -9.73 2.41 6.06
C ASN A 180 -8.48 1.62 6.45
N ARG A 181 -8.32 0.38 5.98
CA ARG A 181 -7.14 -0.48 6.21
C ARG A 181 -5.89 -0.08 5.39
N GLY A 182 -6.02 0.86 4.46
CA GLY A 182 -4.88 1.45 3.76
C GLY A 182 -5.28 2.09 2.44
N THR A 183 -4.52 3.11 2.02
CA THR A 183 -4.75 4.00 0.86
C THR A 183 -3.68 5.11 0.77
N SER A 184 -2.42 4.69 0.66
CA SER A 184 -1.09 5.33 0.57
C SER A 184 -0.82 6.64 -0.19
N ASN A 185 -1.77 7.40 -0.75
CA ASN A 185 -1.39 8.60 -1.53
C ASN A 185 -1.48 9.91 -0.74
N ALA A 186 -2.40 10.00 0.22
CA ALA A 186 -2.48 11.14 1.12
C ALA A 186 -1.22 11.26 2.00
N TYR A 187 -0.64 10.12 2.41
CA TYR A 187 0.55 10.08 3.26
C TYR A 187 1.82 10.59 2.56
N LEU A 188 1.92 10.41 1.23
CA LEU A 188 3.07 10.88 0.45
C LEU A 188 3.05 12.40 0.20
N LYS A 189 1.92 13.07 0.46
CA LYS A 189 1.75 14.50 0.19
C LYS A 189 2.70 15.31 1.07
N GLY A 190 3.65 16.01 0.44
CA GLY A 190 4.65 16.84 1.12
C GLY A 190 5.89 16.09 1.58
N LEU A 191 6.06 14.83 1.17
CA LEU A 191 7.32 14.09 1.30
C LEU A 191 8.16 14.29 0.04
N VAL A 192 9.36 14.84 0.20
CA VAL A 192 10.31 15.08 -0.91
C VAL A 192 11.21 13.86 -1.08
N GLY A 193 11.44 13.46 -2.33
CA GLY A 193 12.38 12.38 -2.67
C GLY A 193 11.94 10.95 -2.32
N ILE A 194 10.74 10.78 -1.78
CA ILE A 194 10.32 9.49 -1.21
C ILE A 194 10.09 8.41 -2.27
N HIS A 195 9.64 8.78 -3.47
CA HIS A 195 9.22 7.84 -4.52
C HIS A 195 10.37 6.92 -4.96
N ARG A 196 11.51 7.48 -5.37
CA ARG A 196 12.69 6.71 -5.80
C ARG A 196 13.16 5.74 -4.72
N ARG A 197 13.18 6.19 -3.47
CA ARG A 197 13.62 5.39 -2.32
C ARG A 197 12.64 4.26 -2.03
N MET A 198 11.34 4.53 -2.15
CA MET A 198 10.30 3.52 -2.06
C MET A 198 10.44 2.46 -3.15
N GLU A 199 10.66 2.85 -4.42
CA GLU A 199 10.90 1.90 -5.53
C GLU A 199 12.08 0.97 -5.24
N GLN A 200 13.20 1.52 -4.76
CA GLN A 200 14.38 0.74 -4.40
C GLN A 200 14.07 -0.28 -3.30
N VAL A 201 13.43 0.15 -2.20
CA VAL A 201 13.06 -0.76 -1.11
C VAL A 201 12.05 -1.81 -1.59
N MET A 202 11.07 -1.42 -2.39
CA MET A 202 10.08 -2.32 -2.97
C MET A 202 10.72 -3.39 -3.85
N SER A 203 11.79 -3.04 -4.59
CA SER A 203 12.55 -3.99 -5.40
C SER A 203 13.33 -5.02 -4.57
N LEU A 204 13.75 -4.67 -3.34
CA LEU A 204 14.46 -5.57 -2.43
C LEU A 204 13.49 -6.48 -1.67
N ILE A 205 12.38 -5.90 -1.20
CA ILE A 205 11.40 -6.61 -0.39
C ILE A 205 10.56 -7.59 -1.24
N GLN A 206 10.46 -7.35 -2.56
CA GLN A 206 9.75 -8.16 -3.55
C GLN A 206 8.43 -8.74 -3.03
N VAL A 207 7.46 -7.87 -2.76
CA VAL A 207 6.11 -8.29 -2.32
C VAL A 207 5.51 -9.28 -3.32
N GLY A 208 4.89 -10.35 -2.81
CA GLY A 208 4.26 -11.40 -3.62
C GLY A 208 5.13 -12.62 -3.90
N PHE A 209 6.44 -12.59 -3.61
CA PHE A 209 7.26 -13.80 -3.65
C PHE A 209 6.93 -14.75 -2.48
N PRO A 210 6.86 -16.08 -2.70
CA PRO A 210 6.41 -17.06 -1.71
C PRO A 210 7.52 -17.43 -0.71
N ASP A 211 8.21 -16.43 -0.15
CA ASP A 211 9.28 -16.55 0.84
C ASP A 211 9.03 -15.61 2.03
N VAL A 212 9.83 -15.73 3.10
CA VAL A 212 9.81 -14.74 4.20
C VAL A 212 11.04 -13.85 4.03
N ARG A 213 10.85 -12.53 3.97
CA ARG A 213 11.96 -11.58 3.87
C ARG A 213 12.01 -10.62 5.03
N ARG A 214 13.24 -10.39 5.49
CA ARG A 214 13.58 -9.36 6.47
C ARG A 214 14.47 -8.35 5.77
N LEU A 215 14.11 -7.07 5.85
CA LEU A 215 14.86 -5.96 5.27
C LEU A 215 15.20 -4.96 6.38
N GLY A 216 16.48 -4.58 6.45
CA GLY A 216 16.92 -3.49 7.30
C GLY A 216 17.05 -2.18 6.53
N ILE A 217 16.41 -1.11 6.99
CA ILE A 217 16.64 0.26 6.56
C ILE A 217 17.60 0.89 7.56
N TRP A 218 18.84 1.14 7.12
CA TRP A 218 19.91 1.66 7.98
C TRP A 218 20.33 3.06 7.56
N GLY A 219 20.80 3.89 8.50
CA GLY A 219 21.38 5.19 8.20
C GLY A 219 21.34 6.15 9.38
N MET A 220 21.91 7.33 9.20
CA MET A 220 22.06 8.34 10.26
C MET A 220 20.70 8.81 10.82
N GLY A 221 20.70 9.35 12.05
CA GLY A 221 19.52 9.99 12.62
C GLY A 221 19.02 11.14 11.72
N GLY A 222 17.70 11.27 11.58
CA GLY A 222 17.07 12.36 10.81
C GLY A 222 17.03 12.18 9.29
N THR A 223 17.58 11.09 8.73
CA THR A 223 17.54 10.81 7.27
C THR A 223 16.16 10.42 6.73
N GLY A 224 15.17 10.17 7.61
CA GLY A 224 13.80 9.84 7.19
C GLY A 224 13.49 8.34 7.07
N LYS A 225 14.27 7.47 7.72
CA LYS A 225 14.02 6.01 7.74
C LYS A 225 12.60 5.65 8.19
N THR A 226 12.17 6.20 9.33
CA THR A 226 10.80 6.03 9.86
C THR A 226 9.77 6.45 8.82
N THR A 227 9.95 7.62 8.22
CA THR A 227 9.06 8.15 7.18
C THR A 227 8.99 7.23 5.95
N LEU A 228 10.11 6.65 5.52
CA LEU A 228 10.14 5.68 4.42
C LEU A 228 9.44 4.37 4.80
N ALA A 229 9.71 3.84 5.99
CA ALA A 229 9.08 2.61 6.47
C ALA A 229 7.56 2.77 6.62
N GLU A 230 7.10 3.92 7.12
CA GLU A 230 5.68 4.25 7.25
C GLU A 230 5.00 4.41 5.89
N ALA A 231 5.65 5.10 4.95
CA ALA A 231 5.17 5.19 3.57
C ALA A 231 5.01 3.82 2.91
N ILE A 232 6.02 2.93 3.06
CA ILE A 232 5.96 1.56 2.56
C ILE A 232 4.85 0.77 3.24
N PHE A 233 4.75 0.84 4.57
CA PHE A 233 3.73 0.14 5.34
C PHE A 233 2.33 0.46 4.82
N HIS A 234 2.00 1.74 4.68
CA HIS A 234 0.71 2.17 4.14
C HIS A 234 0.52 1.84 2.65
N HIS A 235 1.60 1.67 1.90
CA HIS A 235 1.56 1.30 0.49
C HIS A 235 1.24 -0.18 0.28
N ILE A 236 1.82 -1.07 1.08
CA ILE A 236 1.76 -2.52 0.83
C ILE A 236 0.91 -3.30 1.82
N SER A 237 0.41 -2.68 2.91
CA SER A 237 -0.38 -3.36 3.95
C SER A 237 -1.55 -4.19 3.39
N ASN A 238 -2.19 -3.68 2.33
CA ASN A 238 -3.33 -4.34 1.69
C ASN A 238 -2.98 -5.70 1.04
N GLY A 239 -1.70 -5.98 0.78
CA GLY A 239 -1.24 -7.26 0.25
C GLY A 239 -1.10 -8.37 1.31
N PHE A 240 -1.37 -8.07 2.59
CA PHE A 240 -1.14 -8.98 3.71
C PHE A 240 -2.43 -9.22 4.50
N GLN A 241 -2.51 -10.40 5.14
CA GLN A 241 -3.68 -10.77 5.93
C GLN A 241 -3.71 -10.05 7.29
N SER A 242 -2.56 -9.69 7.84
CA SER A 242 -2.47 -8.77 8.97
C SER A 242 -1.17 -7.99 8.94
N CYS A 243 -1.18 -6.79 9.52
CA CYS A 243 -0.07 -5.86 9.51
C CYS A 243 0.10 -5.23 10.89
N TYR A 244 1.35 -4.95 11.28
CA TYR A 244 1.60 -4.18 12.49
C TYR A 244 2.84 -3.31 12.38
N PHE A 245 2.74 -2.08 12.86
CA PHE A 245 3.83 -1.11 12.91
C PHE A 245 4.25 -0.89 14.36
N LEU A 246 5.36 -1.51 14.76
CA LEU A 246 5.99 -1.30 16.07
C LEU A 246 6.72 0.04 16.04
N ALA A 247 6.00 1.12 16.37
CA ALA A 247 6.55 2.48 16.37
C ALA A 247 7.51 2.70 17.55
N ASN A 248 8.63 3.39 17.30
CA ASN A 248 9.59 3.84 18.31
C ASN A 248 9.96 2.74 19.34
N VAL A 249 10.47 1.60 18.86
CA VAL A 249 10.82 0.44 19.70
C VAL A 249 11.81 0.82 20.80
N ARG A 250 12.84 1.60 20.45
CA ARG A 250 13.81 2.13 21.42
C ARG A 250 13.14 2.94 22.53
N GLU A 251 12.31 3.91 22.16
CA GLU A 251 11.61 4.76 23.14
C GLU A 251 10.67 3.93 24.02
N SER A 252 10.00 2.93 23.44
CA SER A 252 9.12 2.03 24.20
C SER A 252 9.88 1.23 25.25
N GLU A 253 11.10 0.76 24.95
CA GLU A 253 11.97 0.11 25.93
C GLU A 253 12.45 1.09 27.00
N GLU A 254 12.91 2.29 26.63
CA GLU A 254 13.35 3.33 27.57
C GLU A 254 12.26 3.71 28.59
N HIS A 255 10.99 3.61 28.20
CA HIS A 255 9.83 3.86 29.08
C HIS A 255 9.27 2.60 29.76
N GLY A 256 9.91 1.43 29.64
CA GLY A 256 9.45 0.18 30.23
C GLY A 256 8.17 -0.41 29.61
N ARG A 257 7.79 0.04 28.41
CA ARG A 257 6.57 -0.37 27.68
C ARG A 257 6.80 -1.45 26.63
N LEU A 258 8.02 -1.97 26.49
CA LEU A 258 8.34 -2.98 25.48
C LEU A 258 7.47 -4.25 25.59
N PHE A 259 7.13 -4.67 26.81
CA PHE A 259 6.20 -5.78 27.02
C PHE A 259 4.79 -5.47 26.50
N GLN A 260 4.25 -4.28 26.79
CA GLN A 260 2.93 -3.86 26.32
C GLN A 260 2.90 -3.80 24.79
N LEU A 261 3.94 -3.20 24.19
CA LEU A 261 4.09 -3.12 22.74
C LEU A 261 4.09 -4.51 22.09
N ARG A 262 4.78 -5.49 22.70
CA ARG A 262 4.76 -6.89 22.24
C ARG A 262 3.36 -7.50 22.31
N GLN A 263 2.61 -7.24 23.38
CA GLN A 263 1.26 -7.78 23.53
C GLN A 263 0.30 -7.22 22.47
N GLU A 264 0.31 -5.90 22.25
CA GLU A 264 -0.50 -5.24 21.22
C GLU A 264 -0.15 -5.75 19.82
N PHE A 265 1.14 -5.93 19.55
CA PHE A 265 1.64 -6.53 18.31
C PHE A 265 1.08 -7.94 18.10
N LEU A 266 1.18 -8.81 19.10
CA LEU A 266 0.74 -10.19 18.98
C LEU A 266 -0.78 -10.30 18.89
N SER A 267 -1.53 -9.55 19.69
CA SER A 267 -3.00 -9.56 19.66
C SER A 267 -3.53 -9.06 18.31
N THR A 268 -2.93 -8.00 17.76
CA THR A 268 -3.35 -7.44 16.46
C THR A 268 -3.02 -8.37 15.31
N ILE A 269 -1.80 -8.94 15.27
CA ILE A 269 -1.43 -9.87 14.21
C ILE A 269 -2.31 -11.13 14.25
N MET A 270 -2.60 -11.63 15.45
CA MET A 270 -3.44 -12.81 15.65
C MET A 270 -4.94 -12.53 15.48
N GLU A 271 -5.38 -11.27 15.47
CA GLU A 271 -6.79 -10.85 15.53
C GLU A 271 -7.51 -11.47 16.73
N ASP A 272 -6.89 -11.34 17.90
CA ASP A 272 -7.35 -11.94 19.15
C ASP A 272 -7.20 -10.93 20.29
N GLU A 273 -8.25 -10.13 20.51
CA GLU A 273 -8.26 -9.07 21.52
C GLU A 273 -8.13 -9.60 22.96
N ASN A 274 -8.44 -10.88 23.18
CA ASN A 274 -8.32 -11.53 24.49
C ASN A 274 -6.96 -12.22 24.69
N LEU A 275 -6.06 -12.14 23.70
CA LEU A 275 -4.76 -12.74 23.78
C LEU A 275 -3.91 -12.06 24.87
N ASN A 276 -3.66 -12.77 25.95
CA ASN A 276 -2.74 -12.34 27.00
C ASN A 276 -1.64 -13.38 27.20
N ILE A 277 -0.47 -13.10 26.64
CA ILE A 277 0.73 -13.90 26.83
C ILE A 277 1.53 -13.28 27.98
N SER A 278 1.33 -13.76 29.19
CA SER A 278 2.02 -13.26 30.40
C SER A 278 3.49 -13.64 30.46
N THR A 279 3.95 -14.53 29.58
CA THR A 279 5.32 -15.05 29.53
C THR A 279 6.13 -14.45 28.37
N PRO A 280 7.45 -14.26 28.50
CA PRO A 280 8.30 -13.80 27.39
C PRO A 280 8.29 -14.74 26.17
N THR A 281 7.90 -16.00 26.35
CA THR A 281 7.78 -17.00 25.30
C THR A 281 6.32 -17.25 24.96
N ILE A 282 6.02 -17.38 23.67
CA ILE A 282 4.76 -17.99 23.22
C ILE A 282 4.86 -19.48 23.58
N GLY A 283 3.94 -19.96 24.43
CA GLY A 283 3.88 -21.39 24.81
C GLY A 283 3.90 -22.31 23.58
N ALA A 284 4.48 -23.51 23.73
CA ALA A 284 4.47 -24.50 22.66
C ALA A 284 3.02 -24.92 22.36
N GLY A 285 2.55 -24.72 21.12
CA GLY A 285 1.19 -25.09 20.71
C GLY A 285 0.58 -24.19 19.63
N PHE A 286 -0.76 -24.25 19.52
CA PHE A 286 -1.64 -23.66 18.50
C PHE A 286 -1.35 -22.19 18.11
N LEU A 287 -0.86 -21.36 19.05
CA LEU A 287 -0.51 -19.96 18.77
C LEU A 287 0.64 -19.83 17.75
N LYS A 288 1.62 -20.73 17.79
CA LYS A 288 2.70 -20.76 16.80
C LYS A 288 2.18 -21.14 15.41
N ASP A 289 1.26 -22.11 15.36
CA ASP A 289 0.65 -22.57 14.11
C ASP A 289 -0.27 -21.52 13.48
N ARG A 290 -0.86 -20.62 14.27
CA ARG A 290 -1.67 -19.52 13.75
C ARG A 290 -0.81 -18.52 12.96
N LEU A 291 0.33 -18.11 13.52
CA LEU A 291 1.24 -17.16 12.87
C LEU A 291 1.88 -17.74 11.60
N SER A 292 2.23 -19.02 11.60
CA SER A 292 2.83 -19.68 10.43
C SER A 292 1.86 -19.84 9.25
N ARG A 293 0.55 -19.69 9.48
CA ARG A 293 -0.51 -19.77 8.45
C ARG A 293 -1.03 -18.42 7.98
N LYS A 294 -0.51 -17.32 8.53
CA LYS A 294 -0.98 -15.97 8.23
C LYS A 294 0.14 -15.15 7.62
N MET A 295 -0.08 -14.65 6.41
CA MET A 295 0.85 -13.77 5.71
C MET A 295 0.80 -12.37 6.33
N VAL A 296 1.92 -11.94 6.92
CA VAL A 296 1.98 -10.71 7.72
C VAL A 296 3.02 -9.70 7.21
N LEU A 297 2.72 -8.41 7.42
CA LEU A 297 3.67 -7.31 7.26
C LEU A 297 3.98 -6.70 8.63
N ILE A 298 5.26 -6.71 9.01
CA ILE A 298 5.69 -6.17 10.31
C ILE A 298 6.76 -5.11 10.07
N VAL A 299 6.59 -3.93 10.66
CA VAL A 299 7.62 -2.89 10.69
C VAL A 299 8.08 -2.69 12.12
N CYS A 300 9.39 -2.74 12.36
CA CYS A 300 10.04 -2.44 13.63
C CYS A 300 10.80 -1.14 13.49
N ASP A 301 10.25 -0.06 14.03
CA ASP A 301 10.82 1.28 13.87
C ASP A 301 11.73 1.69 15.04
N ASP A 302 12.83 2.37 14.70
CA ASP A 302 13.88 2.87 15.61
C ASP A 302 14.40 1.81 16.58
N VAL A 303 14.84 0.67 16.04
CA VAL A 303 15.50 -0.39 16.84
C VAL A 303 16.95 0.01 17.12
N SER A 304 17.36 0.00 18.38
CA SER A 304 18.70 0.41 18.83
C SER A 304 19.61 -0.74 19.24
N ASN A 305 19.06 -1.88 19.65
CA ASN A 305 19.81 -3.05 20.09
C ASN A 305 19.17 -4.36 19.59
N SER A 306 19.93 -5.44 19.53
CA SER A 306 19.45 -6.75 19.04
C SER A 306 18.46 -7.41 19.99
N SER A 307 18.60 -7.20 21.31
CA SER A 307 17.71 -7.75 22.33
C SER A 307 16.26 -7.29 22.18
N GLN A 308 16.01 -6.10 21.64
CA GLN A 308 14.66 -5.62 21.32
C GLN A 308 13.96 -6.54 20.31
N LEU A 309 14.63 -6.88 19.21
CA LEU A 309 14.08 -7.78 18.19
C LEU A 309 13.94 -9.20 18.73
N GLU A 310 14.96 -9.69 19.46
CA GLU A 310 14.88 -10.99 20.12
C GLU A 310 13.66 -11.06 21.03
N PHE A 311 13.44 -10.03 21.86
CA PHE A 311 12.29 -9.96 22.76
C PHE A 311 10.96 -9.85 22.00
N LEU A 312 10.85 -9.02 20.97
CA LEU A 312 9.63 -8.81 20.18
C LEU A 312 9.23 -10.04 19.34
N PHE A 313 10.21 -10.84 18.89
CA PHE A 313 9.98 -12.04 18.10
C PHE A 313 10.16 -13.34 18.90
N LYS A 314 10.45 -13.27 20.20
CA LYS A 314 10.67 -14.43 21.05
C LYS A 314 9.55 -15.46 20.92
N GLY A 315 9.87 -16.69 20.54
CA GLY A 315 8.91 -17.77 20.34
C GLY A 315 8.16 -17.76 19.00
N ILE A 316 8.42 -16.78 18.12
CA ILE A 316 7.97 -16.78 16.72
C ILE A 316 9.07 -17.46 15.88
N ASN A 317 8.95 -18.77 15.72
CA ASN A 317 9.99 -19.56 15.05
C ASN A 317 9.91 -19.45 13.52
N GLN A 318 8.71 -19.28 12.96
CA GLN A 318 8.50 -19.25 11.51
C GLN A 318 7.29 -18.38 11.18
N LEU A 319 7.46 -17.50 10.19
CA LEU A 319 6.36 -16.75 9.58
C LEU A 319 5.85 -17.48 8.34
N CYS A 320 4.62 -17.20 7.95
CA CYS A 320 4.02 -17.73 6.72
C CYS A 320 4.82 -17.26 5.48
N PRO A 321 5.09 -18.14 4.49
CA PRO A 321 5.60 -17.72 3.20
C PRO A 321 4.77 -16.56 2.60
N GLY A 322 5.45 -15.55 2.04
CA GLY A 322 4.86 -14.28 1.64
C GLY A 322 4.99 -13.17 2.68
N SER A 323 5.31 -13.48 3.94
CA SER A 323 5.45 -12.46 5.00
C SER A 323 6.67 -11.56 4.81
N ARG A 324 6.57 -10.30 5.26
CA ARG A 324 7.64 -9.29 5.16
C ARG A 324 7.86 -8.62 6.50
N VAL A 325 9.13 -8.46 6.86
CA VAL A 325 9.56 -7.72 8.06
C VAL A 325 10.51 -6.60 7.64
N ILE A 326 10.24 -5.38 8.07
CA ILE A 326 11.11 -4.21 7.85
C ILE A 326 11.61 -3.75 9.22
N VAL A 327 12.90 -3.47 9.34
CA VAL A 327 13.51 -2.93 10.55
C VAL A 327 14.18 -1.60 10.21
N THR A 328 13.86 -0.52 10.92
CA THR A 328 14.63 0.72 10.81
C THR A 328 15.62 0.82 11.97
N THR A 329 16.86 1.20 11.67
CA THR A 329 17.89 1.35 12.72
C THR A 329 18.97 2.35 12.34
N ARG A 330 19.62 2.94 13.35
CA ARG A 330 20.86 3.73 13.19
C ARG A 330 22.10 2.85 13.30
N ASN A 331 21.97 1.66 13.88
CA ASN A 331 23.08 0.77 14.19
C ASN A 331 23.05 -0.46 13.28
N LYS A 332 23.94 -0.49 12.28
CA LYS A 332 24.03 -1.60 11.33
C LYS A 332 24.28 -2.95 12.00
N GLN A 333 24.93 -2.96 13.17
CA GLN A 333 25.21 -4.20 13.92
C GLN A 333 23.93 -4.89 14.41
N VAL A 334 22.85 -4.15 14.65
CA VAL A 334 21.55 -4.74 15.02
C VAL A 334 21.04 -5.65 13.92
N LEU A 335 21.23 -5.29 12.65
CA LEU A 335 20.78 -6.08 11.51
C LEU A 335 21.61 -7.35 11.36
N ILE A 336 22.94 -7.21 11.47
CA ILE A 336 23.89 -8.33 11.37
C ILE A 336 23.65 -9.36 12.48
N GLN A 337 23.45 -8.91 13.72
CA GLN A 337 23.20 -9.79 14.87
C GLN A 337 21.84 -10.52 14.82
N ASN A 338 20.95 -10.12 13.91
CA ASN A 338 19.62 -10.72 13.72
C ASN A 338 19.46 -11.41 12.36
N ASP A 339 20.58 -11.74 11.69
CA ASP A 339 20.62 -12.42 10.39
C ASP A 339 19.77 -11.71 9.31
N ILE A 340 19.81 -10.37 9.30
CA ILE A 340 19.14 -9.53 8.29
C ILE A 340 20.15 -9.11 7.23
N ASP A 341 20.26 -9.92 6.17
CA ASP A 341 21.23 -9.70 5.08
C ASP A 341 20.79 -8.64 4.06
N LEU A 342 19.47 -8.49 3.86
CA LEU A 342 18.94 -7.45 2.97
C LEU A 342 18.98 -6.11 3.70
N ILE A 343 19.90 -5.24 3.31
CA ILE A 343 20.10 -3.93 3.92
C ILE A 343 19.98 -2.84 2.86
N TYR A 344 19.09 -1.88 3.10
CA TYR A 344 18.98 -0.64 2.37
C TYR A 344 19.62 0.49 3.18
N GLU A 345 20.70 1.07 2.66
CA GLU A 345 21.34 2.23 3.25
C GLU A 345 20.62 3.51 2.81
N MET A 346 20.16 4.28 3.78
CA MET A 346 19.39 5.48 3.58
C MET A 346 20.32 6.65 3.28
N GLU A 347 20.34 7.03 2.01
CA GLU A 347 21.04 8.23 1.54
C GLU A 347 20.37 9.52 2.05
N LYS A 348 21.19 10.57 2.17
CA LYS A 348 20.72 11.95 2.40
C LYS A 348 19.88 12.43 1.22
N LEU A 349 19.20 13.56 1.40
CA LEU A 349 18.58 14.26 0.27
C LEU A 349 19.66 14.87 -0.62
N ASP A 350 19.45 14.81 -1.93
CA ASP A 350 20.30 15.56 -2.87
C ASP A 350 20.06 17.07 -2.75
N GLU A 351 20.82 17.88 -3.49
CA GLU A 351 20.74 19.34 -3.41
C GLU A 351 19.35 19.88 -3.79
N ASP A 352 18.72 19.31 -4.83
CA ASP A 352 17.42 19.75 -5.33
C ASP A 352 16.30 19.36 -4.37
N GLU A 353 16.31 18.11 -3.90
CA GLU A 353 15.39 17.60 -2.87
C GLU A 353 15.51 18.41 -1.57
N SER A 354 16.75 18.73 -1.18
CA SER A 354 17.02 19.53 0.01
C SER A 354 16.49 20.96 -0.13
N LEU A 355 16.71 21.58 -1.28
CA LEU A 355 16.23 22.92 -1.60
C LEU A 355 14.71 22.98 -1.61
N GLN A 356 14.06 22.01 -2.25
CA GLN A 356 12.62 21.90 -2.29
C GLN A 356 12.04 21.75 -0.87
N LEU A 357 12.60 20.84 -0.06
CA LEU A 357 12.14 20.63 1.31
C LEU A 357 12.31 21.89 2.17
N PHE A 358 13.45 22.57 2.05
CA PHE A 358 13.70 23.81 2.77
C PHE A 358 12.68 24.89 2.40
N CYS A 359 12.43 25.09 1.10
CA CYS A 359 11.52 26.14 0.64
C CYS A 359 10.08 25.88 1.04
N GLN A 360 9.64 24.61 1.00
CA GLN A 360 8.31 24.23 1.48
C GLN A 360 8.12 24.59 2.96
N ARG A 361 9.17 24.44 3.78
CA ARG A 361 9.12 24.70 5.22
C ARG A 361 9.32 26.16 5.58
N ALA A 362 10.26 26.85 4.93
CA ALA A 362 10.60 28.24 5.23
C ALA A 362 9.68 29.25 4.54
N PHE A 363 9.19 28.96 3.33
CA PHE A 363 8.55 29.95 2.46
C PHE A 363 7.17 29.55 1.95
N LYS A 364 6.70 28.32 2.20
CA LYS A 364 5.51 27.74 1.55
C LYS A 364 5.56 27.82 0.01
N SER A 365 6.76 27.80 -0.56
CA SER A 365 6.99 27.75 -2.01
C SER A 365 7.89 26.58 -2.37
N ASN A 366 7.84 26.11 -3.61
CA ASN A 366 8.74 25.05 -4.07
C ASN A 366 10.11 25.59 -4.49
N TYR A 367 10.17 26.86 -4.93
CA TYR A 367 11.39 27.47 -5.44
C TYR A 367 11.58 28.86 -4.84
N PRO A 368 12.79 29.19 -4.36
CA PRO A 368 13.12 30.51 -3.85
C PRO A 368 13.66 31.40 -4.97
N THR A 369 13.44 32.71 -4.86
CA THR A 369 14.02 33.72 -5.77
C THR A 369 14.72 34.83 -4.96
N GLY A 370 15.70 35.49 -5.59
CA GLY A 370 16.46 36.58 -4.97
C GLY A 370 17.17 36.16 -3.67
N TYR A 371 17.05 36.98 -2.62
CA TYR A 371 17.72 36.75 -1.33
C TYR A 371 17.39 35.38 -0.71
N ARG A 372 16.20 34.83 -0.99
CA ARG A 372 15.79 33.52 -0.45
C ARG A 372 16.65 32.39 -1.01
N LEU A 373 17.10 32.50 -2.27
CA LEU A 373 17.95 31.49 -2.89
C LEU A 373 19.34 31.45 -2.24
N GLU A 374 19.94 32.62 -2.01
CA GLU A 374 21.22 32.73 -1.30
C GLU A 374 21.11 32.18 0.12
N LEU A 375 20.01 32.53 0.80
CA LEU A 375 19.72 32.04 2.15
C LEU A 375 19.55 30.51 2.18
N SER A 376 18.83 29.94 1.21
CA SER A 376 18.69 28.50 1.04
C SER A 376 20.06 27.83 0.87
N LYS A 377 20.90 28.31 -0.04
CA LYS A 377 22.24 27.74 -0.27
C LYS A 377 23.07 27.69 1.01
N MET A 378 23.04 28.78 1.80
CA MET A 378 23.74 28.81 3.09
C MET A 378 23.20 27.77 4.08
N VAL A 379 21.88 27.65 4.23
CA VAL A 379 21.28 26.65 5.13
C VAL A 379 21.61 25.24 4.68
N LEU A 380 21.52 24.94 3.38
CA LEU A 380 21.78 23.60 2.86
C LEU A 380 23.23 23.17 3.04
N SER A 381 24.19 24.11 2.95
CA SER A 381 25.59 23.83 3.26
C SER A 381 25.82 23.40 4.72
N VAL A 382 24.95 23.84 5.64
CA VAL A 382 25.00 23.46 7.07
C VAL A 382 24.15 22.24 7.38
N ALA A 383 23.06 22.00 6.65
CA ALA A 383 22.17 20.87 6.89
C ALA A 383 22.65 19.57 6.23
N ASP A 384 23.53 19.65 5.22
CA ASP A 384 24.23 18.52 4.60
C ASP A 384 23.25 17.38 4.22
N GLY A 385 22.19 17.76 3.51
CA GLY A 385 21.15 16.86 3.02
C GLY A 385 20.32 16.14 4.08
N ASN A 386 20.43 16.47 5.37
CA ASN A 386 19.65 15.83 6.44
C ASN A 386 18.22 16.41 6.50
N PRO A 387 17.16 15.64 6.18
CA PRO A 387 15.78 16.12 6.19
C PRO A 387 15.33 16.74 7.50
N LEU A 388 15.71 16.15 8.65
CA LEU A 388 15.31 16.66 9.96
C LEU A 388 15.95 18.03 10.23
N ALA A 389 17.25 18.18 9.97
CA ALA A 389 17.94 19.45 10.12
C ALA A 389 17.33 20.53 9.21
N ILE A 390 17.07 20.19 7.95
CA ILE A 390 16.42 21.10 6.98
C ILE A 390 15.03 21.53 7.49
N LYS A 391 14.21 20.59 7.98
CA LYS A 391 12.88 20.90 8.51
C LYS A 391 12.96 21.82 9.72
N VAL A 392 13.87 21.57 10.65
CA VAL A 392 14.04 22.38 11.88
C VAL A 392 14.44 23.81 11.52
N VAL A 393 15.46 23.99 10.69
CA VAL A 393 15.90 25.33 10.28
C VAL A 393 14.86 26.02 9.41
N GLY A 394 14.26 25.33 8.44
CA GLY A 394 13.22 25.92 7.60
C GLY A 394 12.02 26.40 8.41
N SER A 395 11.57 25.60 9.39
CA SER A 395 10.42 25.96 10.22
C SER A 395 10.72 27.13 11.17
N SER A 396 11.94 27.26 11.67
CA SER A 396 12.31 28.39 12.56
C SER A 396 12.37 29.74 11.82
N LEU A 397 12.58 29.71 10.50
CA LEU A 397 12.63 30.88 9.63
C LEU A 397 11.26 31.28 9.05
N TYR A 398 10.26 30.41 9.16
CA TYR A 398 8.94 30.64 8.59
C TYR A 398 8.26 31.87 9.22
N GLY A 399 7.73 32.76 8.38
CA GLY A 399 7.03 33.98 8.80
C GLY A 399 7.91 35.06 9.42
N LYS A 400 9.24 34.88 9.43
CA LYS A 400 10.21 35.87 9.94
C LYS A 400 10.61 36.87 8.86
N ASP A 401 10.97 38.08 9.27
CA ASP A 401 11.51 39.10 8.36
C ASP A 401 12.92 38.75 7.85
N LYS A 402 13.33 39.42 6.77
CA LYS A 402 14.61 39.20 6.10
C LYS A 402 15.81 39.35 7.06
N THR A 403 15.82 40.38 7.88
CA THR A 403 16.90 40.66 8.85
C THR A 403 17.08 39.54 9.86
N TYR A 404 15.98 39.05 10.43
CA TYR A 404 15.99 37.91 11.35
C TYR A 404 16.50 36.64 10.66
N GLN A 405 16.02 36.37 9.44
CA GLN A 405 16.41 35.19 8.68
C GLN A 405 17.92 35.19 8.38
N GLU A 406 18.47 36.29 7.89
CA GLU A 406 19.90 36.44 7.61
C GLU A 406 20.76 36.30 8.87
N SER A 407 20.33 36.91 9.98
CA SER A 407 21.06 36.84 11.25
C SER A 407 21.13 35.41 11.80
N THR A 408 20.03 34.65 11.71
CA THR A 408 19.95 33.26 12.17
C THR A 408 20.86 32.35 11.35
N VAL A 409 20.83 32.49 10.02
CA VAL A 409 21.65 31.66 9.12
C VAL A 409 23.15 31.96 9.28
N LYS A 410 23.53 33.23 9.50
CA LYS A 410 24.92 33.57 9.83
C LYS A 410 25.40 32.90 11.12
N LYS A 411 24.61 32.90 12.18
CA LYS A 411 24.92 32.22 13.45
C LYS A 411 25.06 30.71 13.28
N LEU A 412 24.19 30.08 12.48
CA LEU A 412 24.26 28.65 12.17
C LEU A 412 25.58 28.28 11.47
N LYS A 413 26.06 29.13 10.55
CA LYS A 413 27.33 28.92 9.86
C LYS A 413 28.53 29.06 10.81
N GLN A 414 28.48 30.03 11.73
CA GLN A 414 29.54 30.25 12.72
C GLN A 414 29.65 29.08 13.72
N GLY A 415 28.53 28.61 14.30
CA GLY A 415 28.54 27.54 15.29
C GLY A 415 29.08 26.19 14.78
N ARG A 416 28.97 25.89 13.47
CA ARG A 416 29.56 24.68 12.87
C ARG A 416 31.08 24.80 12.64
N THR A 417 31.60 26.02 12.57
CA THR A 417 33.05 26.27 12.40
C THR A 417 33.80 26.09 13.73
N GLU A 418 33.11 26.22 14.87
CA GLU A 418 33.66 26.07 16.22
C GLU A 418 33.57 24.63 16.78
N THR A 419 32.88 23.71 16.07
CA THR A 419 32.69 22.31 16.47
C THR A 419 33.37 21.27 15.57
N MET A 420 34.11 21.73 14.55
CA MET A 420 35.12 20.94 13.84
C MET A 420 36.48 21.18 14.46
#